data_AF-A0A0C3CKL4-F1
#
_entry.id   AF-A0A0C3CKL4-F1
#
_cell.length_a   1.000
_cell.length_b   1.000
_cell.length_c   1.000
_cell.angle_alpha   90.00
_cell.angle_beta   90.00
_cell.angle_gamma   90.00
#
_symmetry.space_group_name_H-M   'P 1'
#
loop_
_entity.id
_entity.type
_entity.pdbx_description
1 polymer ?
#
loop_
_entity_poly.entity_id
_entity_poly.type
_entity_poly.pdbx_seq_one_letter_code
_entity_poly.pdbx_strand_id
1 'polypeptide(L)'
;MNGPVFTPPGGNAQGADAQTMAAVKSMQALMESCPGKTAVSGVMGFALGGAFGLFMASMQYDTPLATNPNAAALQSLPLREQLRRGLKDMGSRSYSSARNFGKVGAIFAGTECCIEGYRAKNDLLNGVLAGCITGGALAAPAGPQAAAFGCAGFAAFSLAIDSYMRRPSESD
;
A
#
# COMPACT_ATOMS: atom_id res chain seq x y z
N MET A 1 15.17 0.77 -3.32
CA MET A 1 15.27 2.26 -3.40
C MET A 1 15.65 2.84 -2.04
N ASN A 2 16.51 3.88 -1.99
CA ASN A 2 16.75 4.65 -0.77
C ASN A 2 15.43 5.29 -0.33
N GLY A 3 14.82 4.73 0.70
CA GLY A 3 13.57 5.23 1.26
C GLY A 3 13.72 6.65 1.81
N PRO A 4 12.60 7.34 2.09
CA PRO A 4 12.66 8.70 2.61
C PRO A 4 13.48 8.69 3.90
N VAL A 5 14.57 9.45 3.90
CA VAL A 5 15.24 9.85 5.14
C VAL A 5 14.18 10.48 6.00
N PHE A 6 13.81 9.82 7.10
CA PHE A 6 12.91 10.36 8.11
C PHE A 6 13.57 11.62 8.68
N THR A 7 13.21 12.78 8.14
CA THR A 7 13.49 14.08 8.75
C THR A 7 12.42 14.30 9.82
N PRO A 8 12.80 14.34 11.12
CA PRO A 8 11.82 14.54 12.18
C PRO A 8 11.13 15.90 12.01
N PRO A 9 9.83 15.99 12.30
CA PRO A 9 9.08 17.23 12.17
C PRO A 9 9.43 18.17 13.33
N GLY A 10 10.18 19.22 13.02
CA GLY A 10 10.43 20.35 13.91
C GLY A 10 11.89 20.52 14.32
N GLY A 11 12.52 21.59 13.80
CA GLY A 11 13.70 22.20 14.41
C GLY A 11 15.00 22.01 13.63
N ASN A 12 15.64 23.14 13.33
CA ASN A 12 16.95 23.27 12.70
C ASN A 12 17.97 22.23 13.17
N ALA A 13 18.70 21.67 12.20
CA ALA A 13 19.79 20.70 12.35
C ALA A 13 21.05 21.22 13.07
N GLN A 14 20.93 22.18 13.99
CA GLN A 14 22.06 22.83 14.68
C GLN A 14 22.18 22.49 16.18
N GLY A 15 21.43 21.51 16.67
CA GLY A 15 21.52 21.12 18.09
C GLY A 15 20.84 19.80 18.43
N ALA A 16 20.85 18.81 17.54
CA ALA A 16 20.38 17.48 17.91
C ALA A 16 21.41 16.84 18.85
N ASP A 17 21.08 16.74 20.13
CA ASP A 17 21.91 16.09 21.16
C ASP A 17 22.45 14.75 20.64
N ALA A 18 23.67 14.36 21.04
CA ALA A 18 24.25 13.06 20.68
C ALA A 18 23.30 11.89 21.01
N GLN A 19 22.45 12.06 22.03
CA GLN A 19 21.38 11.12 22.38
C GLN A 19 20.23 11.10 21.37
N THR A 20 19.79 12.25 20.88
CA THR A 20 18.74 12.37 19.86
C THR A 20 19.23 11.83 18.52
N MET A 21 20.49 12.08 18.14
CA MET A 21 21.10 11.52 16.94
C MET A 21 21.32 9.99 17.06
N ALA A 22 21.71 9.49 18.24
CA ALA A 22 21.78 8.05 18.50
C ALA A 22 20.39 7.38 18.48
N ALA A 23 19.36 8.06 18.99
CA ALA A 23 17.98 7.60 18.94
C ALA A 23 17.40 7.63 17.51
N VAL A 24 17.72 8.63 16.70
CA VAL A 24 17.35 8.68 15.28
C VAL A 24 18.07 7.57 14.51
N LYS A 25 19.35 7.32 14.81
CA LYS A 25 20.11 6.23 14.17
C LYS A 25 19.58 4.85 14.52
N SER A 26 19.18 4.63 15.78
CA SER A 26 18.54 3.37 16.17
C SER A 26 17.14 3.21 15.55
N MET A 27 16.37 4.29 15.44
CA MET A 27 15.09 4.30 14.72
C MET A 27 15.26 4.07 13.22
N GLN A 28 16.27 4.68 12.57
CA GLN A 28 16.60 4.45 11.16
C GLN A 28 17.03 3.00 10.93
N ALA A 29 17.86 2.43 11.79
CA ALA A 29 18.25 1.02 11.69
C ALA A 29 17.03 0.08 11.80
N LEU A 30 16.06 0.41 12.67
CA LEU A 30 14.80 -0.32 12.75
C LEU A 30 13.92 -0.12 11.51
N MET A 31 13.86 1.09 10.95
CA MET A 31 13.10 1.40 9.74
C MET A 31 13.71 0.81 8.46
N GLU A 32 15.03 0.65 8.42
CA GLU A 32 15.74 0.01 7.31
C GLU A 32 15.71 -1.51 7.37
N SER A 33 15.39 -2.09 8.54
CA SER A 33 15.21 -3.54 8.68
C SER A 33 14.05 -4.05 7.81
N CYS A 34 14.14 -5.27 7.29
CA CYS A 34 13.05 -5.86 6.49
C CYS A 34 11.69 -5.89 7.22
N PRO A 35 11.63 -6.22 8.53
CA PRO A 35 10.38 -6.09 9.29
C PRO A 35 9.87 -4.64 9.35
N GLY A 36 10.77 -3.68 9.52
CA GLY A 36 10.45 -2.25 9.54
C GLY A 36 9.89 -1.75 8.22
N LYS A 37 10.60 -1.99 7.11
CA LYS A 37 10.13 -1.66 5.74
C LYS A 37 8.78 -2.30 5.44
N THR A 38 8.60 -3.56 5.81
CA THR A 38 7.33 -4.30 5.61
C THR A 38 6.19 -3.69 6.41
N ALA A 39 6.42 -3.34 7.68
CA ALA A 39 5.41 -2.74 8.53
C ALA A 39 5.01 -1.34 8.03
N VAL A 40 5.99 -0.49 7.72
CA VAL A 40 5.74 0.87 7.24
C VAL A 40 5.00 0.86 5.91
N SER A 41 5.44 0.05 4.94
CA SER A 41 4.76 -0.10 3.64
C SER A 41 3.36 -0.70 3.78
N GLY A 42 3.17 -1.66 4.68
CA GLY A 42 1.86 -2.24 4.99
C GLY A 42 0.90 -1.20 5.57
N VAL A 43 1.37 -0.36 6.50
CA VAL A 43 0.56 0.72 7.08
C VAL A 43 0.25 1.81 6.05
N MET A 44 1.23 2.22 5.24
CA MET A 44 0.99 3.18 4.16
C MET A 44 0.00 2.65 3.14
N GLY A 45 0.15 1.39 2.72
CA GLY A 45 -0.79 0.71 1.82
C GLY A 45 -2.19 0.61 2.42
N PHE A 46 -2.30 0.29 3.72
CA PHE A 46 -3.58 0.26 4.41
C PHE A 46 -4.26 1.63 4.43
N ALA A 47 -3.52 2.70 4.76
CA ALA A 47 -4.04 4.05 4.79
C ALA A 47 -4.53 4.50 3.40
N LEU A 48 -3.70 4.33 2.36
CA LEU A 48 -4.06 4.63 0.98
C LEU A 48 -5.26 3.81 0.49
N GLY A 49 -5.29 2.51 0.79
CA GLY A 49 -6.40 1.62 0.44
C GLY A 49 -7.70 1.95 1.16
N GLY A 50 -7.62 2.44 2.40
CA GLY A 50 -8.78 2.89 3.18
C GLY A 50 -9.38 4.16 2.60
N ALA A 51 -8.54 5.14 2.28
CA ALA A 51 -8.98 6.38 1.62
C ALA A 51 -9.59 6.09 0.24
N PHE A 52 -8.90 5.29 -0.58
CA PHE A 52 -9.40 4.86 -1.89
C PHE A 52 -10.72 4.07 -1.78
N GLY A 53 -10.82 3.17 -0.80
CA GLY A 53 -12.02 2.36 -0.59
C GLY A 53 -13.21 3.18 -0.09
N LEU A 54 -12.98 4.19 0.75
CA LEU A 54 -14.02 5.11 1.18
C LEU A 54 -14.52 5.97 0.01
N PHE A 55 -13.60 6.46 -0.83
CA PHE A 55 -13.90 7.23 -2.03
C PHE A 55 -14.70 6.42 -3.07
N MET A 56 -14.30 5.17 -3.32
CA MET A 56 -15.06 4.26 -4.19
C MET A 56 -16.44 3.93 -3.61
N ALA A 57 -16.54 3.75 -2.29
CA ALA A 57 -17.82 3.54 -1.64
C ALA A 57 -18.73 4.78 -1.75
N SER A 58 -18.21 6.00 -1.63
CA SER A 58 -19.02 7.22 -1.81
C SER A 58 -19.55 7.36 -3.23
N MET A 59 -18.73 7.06 -4.25
CA MET A 59 -19.19 7.12 -5.65
C MET A 59 -20.31 6.09 -5.96
N GLN A 60 -20.29 4.93 -5.31
CA GLN A 60 -21.34 3.92 -5.46
C GLN A 60 -22.62 4.25 -4.69
N TYR A 61 -22.55 5.16 -3.71
CA TYR A 61 -23.74 5.68 -3.02
C TYR A 61 -24.46 6.78 -3.83
N ASP A 62 -23.77 7.45 -4.76
CA ASP A 62 -24.37 8.41 -5.70
C ASP A 62 -25.09 7.75 -6.89
N THR A 63 -24.80 6.48 -7.21
CA THR A 63 -25.51 5.77 -8.29
C THR A 63 -26.95 5.42 -7.89
N PRO A 64 -27.95 5.75 -8.74
CA PRO A 64 -29.36 5.73 -8.36
C PRO A 64 -29.83 4.32 -7.96
N LEU A 65 -30.65 4.30 -6.90
CA LEU A 65 -31.32 3.17 -6.23
C LEU A 65 -31.92 2.06 -7.12
N ALA A 66 -32.02 2.26 -8.44
CA ALA A 66 -32.61 1.32 -9.39
C ALA A 66 -31.72 0.11 -9.70
N THR A 67 -30.39 0.21 -9.54
CA THR A 67 -29.45 -0.88 -9.89
C THR A 67 -28.97 -1.70 -8.69
N ASN A 68 -29.23 -1.26 -7.45
CA ASN A 68 -28.78 -1.96 -6.25
C ASN A 68 -29.96 -2.53 -5.45
N PRO A 69 -30.22 -3.85 -5.49
CA PRO A 69 -31.35 -4.48 -4.79
C PRO A 69 -31.28 -4.33 -3.25
N ASN A 70 -30.11 -3.99 -2.69
CA ASN A 70 -29.96 -3.72 -1.26
C ASN A 70 -30.38 -2.29 -0.85
N ALA A 71 -30.53 -1.36 -1.81
CA ALA A 71 -30.86 0.03 -1.53
C ALA A 71 -32.38 0.26 -1.35
N ALA A 72 -33.22 -0.56 -2.00
CA ALA A 72 -34.68 -0.57 -1.79
C ALA A 72 -35.06 -1.02 -0.35
N ALA A 73 -34.27 -1.92 0.25
CA ALA A 73 -34.46 -2.35 1.63
C ALA A 73 -34.01 -1.31 2.68
N LEU A 74 -33.21 -0.31 2.28
CA LEU A 74 -32.78 0.77 3.18
C LEU A 74 -33.82 1.88 3.27
N GLN A 75 -34.52 2.19 2.17
CA GLN A 75 -35.46 3.31 2.11
C GLN A 75 -36.64 3.22 3.08
N SER A 76 -37.04 2.01 3.49
CA SER A 76 -38.17 1.80 4.41
C SER A 76 -37.81 1.96 5.90
N LEU A 77 -36.52 2.14 6.25
CA LEU A 77 -36.07 2.31 7.63
C LEU A 77 -35.88 3.80 8.00
N PRO A 78 -35.97 4.18 9.29
CA PRO A 78 -35.73 5.56 9.72
C PRO A 78 -34.34 6.07 9.29
N LEU A 79 -34.23 7.37 8.99
CA LEU A 79 -32.99 8.01 8.49
C LEU A 79 -31.74 7.70 9.36
N ARG A 80 -31.92 7.57 10.68
CA ARG A 80 -30.84 7.18 11.60
C ARG A 80 -30.30 5.78 11.33
N GLU A 81 -31.17 4.85 10.97
CA GLU A 81 -30.82 3.47 10.73
C GLU A 81 -30.27 3.27 9.32
N GLN A 82 -30.78 4.04 8.34
CA GLN A 82 -30.19 4.17 7.01
C GLN A 82 -28.75 4.69 7.07
N LEU A 83 -28.50 5.79 7.80
CA LEU A 83 -27.17 6.34 7.99
C LEU A 83 -26.24 5.36 8.71
N ARG A 84 -26.72 4.71 9.78
CA ARG A 84 -25.92 3.71 10.51
C ARG A 84 -25.55 2.52 9.64
N ARG A 85 -26.48 2.02 8.81
CA ARG A 85 -26.23 0.87 7.93
C ARG A 85 -25.36 1.27 6.74
N GLY A 86 -25.55 2.47 6.20
CA GLY A 86 -24.73 3.04 5.14
C GLY A 86 -23.28 3.23 5.58
N LEU A 87 -23.06 3.89 6.72
CA LEU A 87 -21.72 4.03 7.31
C LEU A 87 -21.06 2.68 7.62
N LYS A 88 -21.84 1.68 8.06
CA LYS A 88 -21.32 0.34 8.31
C LYS A 88 -20.89 -0.38 7.02
N ASP A 89 -21.67 -0.26 5.95
CA ASP A 89 -21.34 -0.83 4.64
C ASP A 89 -20.14 -0.11 4.01
N MET A 90 -20.14 1.23 3.98
CA MET A 90 -19.02 2.04 3.52
C MET A 90 -17.73 1.71 4.28
N GLY A 91 -17.81 1.62 5.61
CA GLY A 91 -16.69 1.24 6.46
C GLY A 91 -16.19 -0.19 6.20
N SER A 92 -17.10 -1.14 6.00
CA SER A 92 -16.73 -2.53 5.67
C SER A 92 -16.00 -2.64 4.33
N ARG A 93 -16.47 -1.91 3.30
CA ARG A 93 -15.83 -1.87 1.97
C ARG A 93 -14.48 -1.17 2.03
N SER A 94 -14.40 -0.03 2.70
CA SER A 94 -13.14 0.70 2.92
C SER A 94 -12.13 -0.17 3.68
N TYR A 95 -12.54 -0.88 4.73
CA TYR A 95 -11.68 -1.78 5.48
C TYR A 95 -11.18 -2.96 4.64
N SER A 96 -12.04 -3.55 3.81
CA SER A 96 -11.65 -4.62 2.89
C SER A 96 -10.60 -4.14 1.89
N SER A 97 -10.80 -2.96 1.31
CA SER A 97 -9.82 -2.30 0.43
C SER A 97 -8.50 -2.03 1.14
N ALA A 98 -8.55 -1.39 2.31
CA ALA A 98 -7.38 -1.12 3.15
C ALA A 98 -6.58 -2.40 3.44
N ARG A 99 -7.24 -3.49 3.81
CA ARG A 99 -6.59 -4.78 4.08
C ARG A 99 -5.90 -5.34 2.84
N ASN A 100 -6.49 -5.20 1.66
CA ASN A 100 -5.91 -5.69 0.41
C ASN A 100 -4.68 -4.87 0.00
N PHE A 101 -4.75 -3.53 0.01
CA PHE A 101 -3.61 -2.68 -0.29
C PHE A 101 -2.49 -2.80 0.75
N GLY A 102 -2.83 -2.95 2.02
CA GLY A 102 -1.85 -3.23 3.08
C GLY A 102 -1.12 -4.55 2.85
N LYS A 103 -1.82 -5.62 2.43
CA LYS A 103 -1.19 -6.89 2.05
C LYS A 103 -0.25 -6.74 0.85
N VAL A 104 -0.69 -6.05 -0.19
CA VAL A 104 0.14 -5.78 -1.39
C VAL A 104 1.42 -5.06 -0.98
N GLY A 105 1.30 -3.95 -0.24
CA GLY A 105 2.46 -3.15 0.20
C GLY A 105 3.43 -3.93 1.08
N ALA A 106 2.90 -4.69 2.06
CA ALA A 106 3.71 -5.51 2.95
C ALA A 106 4.46 -6.62 2.20
N ILE A 107 3.77 -7.38 1.33
CA ILE A 107 4.40 -8.46 0.57
C ILE A 107 5.44 -7.90 -0.41
N PHE A 108 5.12 -6.81 -1.10
CA PHE A 108 6.04 -6.19 -2.05
C PHE A 108 7.34 -5.73 -1.36
N ALA A 109 7.24 -4.89 -0.34
CA ALA A 109 8.41 -4.35 0.35
C ALA A 109 9.19 -5.43 1.12
N GLY A 110 8.49 -6.41 1.71
CA GLY A 110 9.12 -7.53 2.37
C GLY A 110 9.91 -8.41 1.40
N THR A 111 9.34 -8.70 0.24
CA THR A 111 9.99 -9.51 -0.79
C THR A 111 11.17 -8.77 -1.41
N GLU A 112 11.02 -7.49 -1.72
CA GLU A 112 12.13 -6.64 -2.20
C GLU A 112 13.28 -6.64 -1.19
N CYS A 113 12.99 -6.41 0.09
CA CYS A 113 14.03 -6.39 1.13
C CYS A 113 14.74 -7.74 1.28
N CYS A 114 14.01 -8.85 1.24
CA CYS A 114 14.62 -10.19 1.28
C CYS A 114 15.52 -10.45 0.06
N ILE A 115 15.11 -10.02 -1.14
CA ILE A 115 15.90 -10.17 -2.37
C ILE A 115 17.14 -9.28 -2.32
N GLU A 116 17.00 -8.02 -1.89
CA GLU A 116 18.11 -7.09 -1.70
C GLU A 116 19.12 -7.64 -0.69
N GLY A 117 18.65 -8.18 0.44
CA GLY A 117 19.50 -8.81 1.46
C GLY A 117 20.25 -10.04 0.94
N TYR A 118 19.63 -10.84 0.05
CA TYR A 118 20.28 -12.02 -0.52
C TYR A 118 21.24 -11.69 -1.68
N ARG A 119 20.88 -10.76 -2.57
CA ARG A 119 21.69 -10.43 -3.77
C ARG A 119 22.72 -9.32 -3.54
N ALA A 120 22.60 -8.56 -2.45
CA ALA A 120 23.41 -7.40 -2.11
C ALA A 120 23.52 -6.35 -3.24
N LYS A 121 22.49 -6.26 -4.10
CA LYS A 121 22.39 -5.31 -5.21
C LYS A 121 21.01 -4.67 -5.18
N ASN A 122 20.88 -3.43 -5.66
CA ASN A 122 19.62 -2.70 -5.78
C ASN A 122 19.34 -2.33 -7.26
N ASP A 123 18.80 -3.27 -8.02
CA ASP A 123 18.55 -3.13 -9.45
C ASP A 123 17.06 -3.25 -9.78
N LEU A 124 16.66 -2.79 -10.98
CA LEU A 124 15.30 -2.93 -11.52
C LEU A 124 14.76 -4.36 -11.42
N LEU A 125 15.64 -5.36 -11.56
CA LEU A 125 15.27 -6.77 -11.46
C LEU A 125 14.71 -7.14 -10.09
N ASN A 126 15.12 -6.47 -9.01
CA ASN A 126 14.60 -6.77 -7.68
C ASN A 126 13.14 -6.34 -7.57
N GLY A 127 12.79 -5.16 -8.07
CA GLY A 127 11.41 -4.68 -8.11
C GLY A 127 10.53 -5.53 -9.02
N VAL A 128 11.04 -5.97 -10.18
CA VAL A 128 10.32 -6.89 -11.07
C VAL A 128 10.07 -8.25 -10.43
N LEU A 129 11.07 -8.83 -9.77
CA LEU A 129 10.93 -10.12 -9.09
C LEU A 129 9.99 -10.01 -7.87
N ALA A 130 10.15 -8.96 -7.06
CA ALA A 130 9.26 -8.68 -5.93
C ALA A 130 7.81 -8.46 -6.41
N GLY A 131 7.63 -7.73 -7.51
CA GLY A 131 6.35 -7.55 -8.18
C GLY A 131 5.74 -8.87 -8.63
N CYS A 132 6.49 -9.69 -9.37
CA CYS A 132 6.02 -11.01 -9.81
C CYS A 132 5.62 -11.91 -8.64
N ILE A 133 6.46 -12.00 -7.60
CA ILE A 133 6.17 -12.82 -6.41
C ILE A 133 4.93 -12.30 -5.69
N THR A 134 4.80 -10.99 -5.53
CA THR A 134 3.64 -10.37 -4.87
C THR A 134 2.35 -10.64 -5.64
N GLY A 135 2.34 -10.36 -6.95
CA GLY A 135 1.18 -10.58 -7.82
C GLY A 135 0.81 -12.05 -7.94
N GLY A 136 1.81 -12.93 -8.07
CA GLY A 136 1.63 -14.37 -8.11
C GLY A 136 1.08 -14.94 -6.80
N ALA A 137 1.63 -14.52 -5.65
CA ALA A 137 1.18 -14.97 -4.33
C ALA A 137 -0.25 -14.52 -4.01
N LEU A 138 -0.60 -13.28 -4.39
CA LEU A 138 -1.95 -12.75 -4.18
C LEU A 138 -3.00 -13.41 -5.07
N ALA A 139 -2.62 -13.78 -6.30
CA ALA A 139 -3.52 -14.43 -7.25
C ALA A 139 -3.50 -15.97 -7.18
N ALA A 140 -2.57 -16.57 -6.42
CA ALA A 140 -2.46 -18.01 -6.25
C ALA A 140 -3.76 -18.71 -5.82
N PRO A 141 -4.60 -18.16 -4.91
CA PRO A 141 -5.88 -18.77 -4.54
C PRO A 141 -6.90 -18.84 -5.70
N ALA A 142 -6.73 -18.01 -6.73
CA ALA A 142 -7.59 -18.00 -7.92
C ALA A 142 -7.11 -18.98 -9.01
N GLY A 143 -6.04 -19.74 -8.76
CA GLY A 143 -5.50 -20.77 -9.64
C GLY A 143 -4.21 -20.37 -10.37
N PRO A 144 -3.55 -21.32 -11.05
CA PRO A 144 -2.23 -21.12 -11.64
C PRO A 144 -2.21 -20.11 -12.79
N GLN A 145 -3.28 -20.05 -13.59
CA GLN A 145 -3.39 -19.06 -14.67
C GLN A 145 -3.50 -17.64 -14.09
N ALA A 146 -4.33 -17.46 -13.06
CA ALA A 146 -4.45 -16.18 -12.36
C ALA A 146 -3.12 -15.77 -11.71
N ALA A 147 -2.38 -16.71 -11.11
CA ALA A 147 -1.05 -16.46 -10.57
C ALA A 147 -0.05 -16.01 -11.65
N ALA A 148 -0.07 -16.64 -12.83
CA ALA A 148 0.79 -16.23 -13.95
C ALA A 148 0.46 -14.83 -14.45
N PHE A 149 -0.82 -14.51 -14.65
CA PHE A 149 -1.25 -13.17 -15.02
C PHE A 149 -0.95 -12.13 -13.93
N GLY A 150 -1.15 -12.49 -12.66
CA GLY A 150 -0.83 -11.65 -11.51
C GLY A 150 0.66 -11.34 -11.43
N CYS A 151 1.52 -12.35 -11.59
CA CYS A 151 2.96 -12.15 -11.68
C CYS A 151 3.33 -11.22 -12.83
N ALA A 152 2.85 -11.50 -14.05
CA ALA A 152 3.19 -10.69 -15.23
C ALA A 152 2.73 -9.24 -15.08
N GLY A 153 1.52 -9.01 -14.58
CA GLY A 153 0.96 -7.67 -14.37
C GLY A 153 1.72 -6.87 -13.34
N PHE A 154 1.98 -7.45 -12.16
CA PHE A 154 2.73 -6.76 -11.10
C PHE A 154 4.21 -6.58 -11.47
N ALA A 155 4.82 -7.54 -12.17
CA ALA A 155 6.19 -7.41 -12.67
C ALA A 155 6.31 -6.24 -13.67
N ALA A 156 5.37 -6.14 -14.62
CA ALA A 156 5.34 -5.05 -15.59
C ALA A 156 5.09 -3.69 -14.92
N PHE A 157 4.16 -3.63 -13.96
CA PHE A 157 3.90 -2.42 -13.20
C PHE A 157 5.13 -1.97 -12.39
N SER A 158 5.78 -2.88 -11.68
CA SER A 158 7.01 -2.59 -10.93
C SER A 158 8.14 -2.16 -11.85
N LEU A 159 8.31 -2.79 -13.02
CA LEU A 159 9.29 -2.34 -14.02
C LEU A 159 9.01 -0.90 -14.45
N ALA A 160 7.75 -0.60 -14.78
CA ALA A 160 7.36 0.73 -15.25
C ALA A 160 7.66 1.79 -14.20
N ILE A 161 7.22 1.56 -12.96
CA ILE A 161 7.40 2.47 -11.84
C ILE A 161 8.90 2.65 -11.49
N ASP A 162 9.65 1.57 -11.39
CA ASP A 162 11.09 1.65 -11.09
C ASP A 162 11.87 2.29 -12.24
N SER A 163 11.47 2.04 -13.49
CA SER A 163 12.08 2.69 -14.65
C SER A 163 11.79 4.18 -14.62
N TYR A 164 10.57 4.61 -14.27
CA TYR A 164 10.16 6.00 -14.17
C TYR A 164 10.91 6.73 -13.06
N MET A 165 10.97 6.15 -11.85
CA MET A 165 11.67 6.75 -10.71
C MET A 165 13.19 6.84 -10.89
N ARG A 166 13.78 6.02 -11.77
CA ARG A 166 15.22 6.04 -12.08
C ARG A 166 15.59 6.93 -13.26
N ARG A 167 14.62 7.54 -13.97
CA ARG A 167 14.94 8.52 -15.02
C ARG A 167 15.54 9.74 -14.34
N PRO A 168 16.73 10.22 -14.74
CA PRO A 168 17.17 11.54 -14.31
C PRO A 168 16.12 12.55 -14.78
N SER A 169 15.65 13.41 -13.89
CA SER A 169 14.85 14.57 -14.28
C SER A 169 15.71 15.42 -15.20
N GLU A 170 15.37 15.47 -16.48
CA GLU A 170 15.89 16.49 -17.39
C GLU A 170 15.48 17.86 -16.83
N SER A 171 16.42 18.50 -16.16
CA SER A 171 16.66 19.94 -16.05
C SER A 171 15.44 20.87 -16.12
N ASP A 172 15.09 21.45 -14.98
CA ASP A 172 14.68 22.85 -14.82
C ASP A 172 15.53 23.50 -13.71
#